data_AF-A0A7C4J9M2-F1
#
_entry.id   AF-A0A7C4J9M2-F1
#
_cell.length_a   1.000
_cell.length_b   1.000
_cell.length_c   1.000
_cell.angle_alpha   90.00
_cell.angle_beta   90.00
_cell.angle_gamma   90.00
#
_symmetry.space_group_name_H-M   'P 1'
#
loop_
_entity.id
_entity.type
_entity.pdbx_description
1 polymer ?
#
loop_
_entity_poly.entity_id
_entity_poly.type
_entity_poly.pdbx_seq_one_letter_code
_entity_poly.pdbx_strand_id
1 'polypeptide(L)'
;MRGWYVLVVVLMLTACASAPQSEPDRVATRVAEDLAVAATLTAVARQSQPVATAPPTNLPPPPTAAPTEAPAATAVPPTDTPAPLPTAVPTLSDPTVPGFGTTNGLTGEIILPGYVGPIDPVVFTDRIVFRLAVFDPDAGQFDGANIARVDVSIDDPLGNTVHVQPEQNSWYCSFGGGAPACNVWVFSQHNKQWPNGTPVCAGQGYQANMIVTTQNGNKTDASWRFNFAIVGDYPPCF
;
A
#
# COMPACT_ATOMS: atom_id res chain seq x y z
N MET A 1 23.76 -58.86 -47.35
CA MET A 1 24.50 -58.39 -48.55
C MET A 1 23.97 -57.02 -48.93
N ARG A 2 24.86 -56.01 -49.00
CA ARG A 2 24.69 -54.65 -49.60
C ARG A 2 23.58 -53.78 -48.96
N GLY A 3 23.81 -52.63 -48.32
CA GLY A 3 24.93 -51.68 -48.36
C GLY A 3 24.64 -50.53 -49.33
N TRP A 4 24.05 -49.43 -48.85
CA TRP A 4 24.28 -48.10 -49.43
C TRP A 4 24.10 -46.98 -48.41
N TYR A 5 25.24 -46.40 -48.04
CA TYR A 5 25.39 -45.13 -47.35
C TYR A 5 25.14 -43.99 -48.35
N VAL A 6 24.25 -43.05 -48.04
CA VAL A 6 24.25 -41.73 -48.69
C VAL A 6 24.84 -40.73 -47.71
N LEU A 7 26.07 -40.37 -48.03
CA LEU A 7 26.89 -39.33 -47.45
C LEU A 7 26.31 -37.97 -47.87
N VAL A 8 25.69 -37.22 -46.97
CA VAL A 8 25.34 -35.81 -47.24
C VAL A 8 26.43 -34.93 -46.66
N VAL A 9 27.06 -34.21 -47.59
CA VAL A 9 28.21 -33.35 -47.42
C VAL A 9 27.85 -32.12 -46.58
N VAL A 10 28.70 -31.88 -45.58
CA VAL A 10 28.78 -30.67 -44.76
C VAL A 10 29.19 -29.48 -45.64
N LEU A 11 28.36 -28.44 -45.71
CA LEU A 11 28.78 -27.12 -46.20
C LEU A 11 28.90 -26.18 -45.00
N MET A 12 30.14 -25.92 -44.58
CA MET A 12 30.52 -24.92 -43.59
C MET A 12 30.34 -23.52 -44.20
N LEU A 13 29.29 -22.81 -43.80
CA LEU A 13 29.17 -21.37 -44.04
C LEU A 13 29.76 -20.61 -42.85
N THR A 14 31.03 -20.24 -42.99
CA THR A 14 31.70 -19.19 -42.20
C THR A 14 31.06 -17.84 -42.52
N ALA A 15 30.17 -17.38 -41.64
CA ALA A 15 29.71 -15.99 -41.62
C ALA A 15 30.44 -15.23 -40.51
N CYS A 16 31.04 -14.10 -40.90
CA CYS A 16 31.88 -13.25 -40.07
C CYS A 16 31.16 -12.78 -38.79
N ALA A 17 31.90 -12.83 -37.69
CA ALA A 17 31.54 -12.21 -36.43
C ALA A 17 31.51 -10.68 -36.59
N SER A 18 30.33 -10.09 -36.40
CA SER A 18 30.17 -8.67 -36.10
C SER A 18 29.95 -8.55 -34.60
N ALA A 19 30.93 -7.99 -33.88
CA ALA A 19 30.80 -7.73 -32.46
C ALA A 19 29.64 -6.72 -32.20
N PRO A 20 28.84 -6.91 -31.14
CA PRO A 20 27.84 -5.93 -30.75
C PRO A 20 28.54 -4.65 -30.27
N GLN A 21 28.29 -3.53 -30.96
CA GLN A 21 28.61 -2.21 -30.44
C GLN A 21 27.77 -1.98 -29.18
N SER A 22 28.46 -1.78 -28.07
CA SER A 22 27.87 -1.34 -26.81
C SER A 22 27.29 0.07 -26.97
N GLU A 23 25.97 0.19 -27.02
CA GLU A 23 25.25 1.44 -26.75
C GLU A 23 24.88 1.53 -25.25
N PRO A 24 25.77 2.07 -24.40
CA PRO A 24 25.31 2.72 -23.17
C PRO A 24 25.66 4.22 -23.14
N ASP A 25 26.31 4.76 -24.18
CA ASP A 25 27.03 6.04 -24.08
C ASP A 25 26.46 7.20 -24.90
N ARG A 26 25.17 7.15 -25.27
CA ARG A 26 24.48 8.31 -25.91
C ARG A 26 23.24 8.82 -25.18
N VAL A 27 22.72 8.07 -24.23
CA VAL A 27 21.55 8.50 -23.43
C VAL A 27 22.00 9.24 -22.16
N ALA A 28 23.14 8.86 -21.57
CA ALA A 28 23.68 9.52 -20.37
C ALA A 28 24.10 10.99 -20.61
N THR A 29 24.47 11.36 -21.83
CA THR A 29 24.90 12.73 -22.14
C THR A 29 23.75 13.72 -22.33
N ARG A 30 22.55 13.27 -22.75
CA ARG A 30 21.42 14.20 -23.01
C ARG A 30 20.62 14.59 -21.76
N VAL A 31 20.68 13.80 -20.68
CA VAL A 31 19.93 14.10 -19.44
C VAL A 31 20.65 15.13 -18.56
N ALA A 32 21.97 15.29 -18.73
CA ALA A 32 22.74 16.29 -17.98
C ALA A 32 22.53 17.73 -18.46
N GLU A 33 22.16 17.96 -19.73
CA GLU A 33 21.98 19.31 -20.28
C GLU A 33 20.59 19.91 -19.96
N ASP A 34 19.54 19.09 -19.81
CA ASP A 34 18.18 19.59 -19.53
C ASP A 34 17.95 19.98 -18.05
N LEU A 35 18.72 19.40 -17.12
CA LEU A 35 18.62 19.76 -15.68
C LEU A 35 19.34 21.08 -15.33
N ALA A 36 20.21 21.60 -16.19
CA ALA A 36 20.89 22.87 -15.97
C ALA A 36 20.03 24.10 -16.36
N VAL A 37 18.97 23.93 -17.15
CA VAL A 37 18.12 25.04 -17.64
C VAL A 37 16.96 25.37 -16.69
N ALA A 38 16.50 24.41 -15.88
CA ALA A 38 15.38 24.64 -14.96
C ALA A 38 15.78 25.39 -13.65
N ALA A 39 17.07 25.42 -13.29
CA ALA A 39 17.53 26.06 -12.05
C ALA A 39 17.73 27.60 -12.17
N THR A 40 17.73 28.15 -13.38
CA THR A 40 18.06 29.57 -13.64
C THR A 40 16.84 30.50 -13.73
N LEU A 41 15.61 29.99 -13.74
CA LEU A 41 14.40 30.80 -13.92
C LEU A 41 13.69 31.22 -12.62
N THR A 42 14.07 30.70 -11.45
CA THR A 42 13.45 31.10 -10.17
C THR A 42 14.21 32.22 -9.44
N ALA A 43 15.38 32.64 -9.94
CA ALA A 43 16.22 33.63 -9.27
C ALA A 43 15.89 35.10 -9.59
N VAL A 44 15.14 35.39 -10.67
CA VAL A 44 14.93 36.78 -11.16
C VAL A 44 13.73 37.49 -10.50
N ALA A 45 12.84 36.78 -9.80
CA ALA A 45 11.62 37.38 -9.25
C ALA A 45 11.75 38.06 -7.87
N ARG A 46 12.95 38.10 -7.25
CA ARG A 46 13.14 38.66 -5.89
C ARG A 46 13.72 40.08 -5.83
N GLN A 47 14.00 40.75 -6.95
CA GLN A 47 14.73 42.02 -6.96
C GLN A 47 13.87 43.30 -7.05
N SER A 48 12.56 43.25 -6.74
CA SER A 48 11.69 44.43 -6.87
C SER A 48 10.76 44.63 -5.67
N GLN A 49 11.30 44.57 -4.45
CA GLN A 49 10.60 45.11 -3.28
C GLN A 49 11.20 46.45 -2.85
N PRO A 50 10.40 47.54 -2.85
CA PRO A 50 10.85 48.84 -2.35
C PRO A 50 11.06 48.80 -0.83
N VAL A 51 12.16 49.41 -0.40
CA VAL A 51 12.55 49.59 1.00
C VAL A 51 11.62 50.62 1.65
N ALA A 52 10.79 50.17 2.61
CA ALA A 52 10.00 51.07 3.44
C ALA A 52 10.88 51.63 4.56
N THR A 53 11.02 52.95 4.58
CA THR A 53 11.70 53.75 5.60
C THR A 53 11.01 53.61 6.96
N ALA A 54 11.75 53.23 8.00
CA ALA A 54 11.25 53.14 9.37
C ALA A 54 11.02 54.52 10.00
N PRO A 55 9.88 54.78 10.67
CA PRO A 55 9.66 55.99 11.44
C PRO A 55 10.35 55.95 12.83
N PRO A 56 10.62 57.13 13.44
CA PRO A 56 11.43 57.23 14.66
C PRO A 56 10.75 56.69 15.93
N THR A 57 11.60 56.12 16.79
CA THR A 57 11.34 55.58 18.12
C THR A 57 10.86 56.65 19.10
N ASN A 58 9.61 56.53 19.57
CA ASN A 58 9.15 57.16 20.80
C ASN A 58 9.06 56.07 21.89
N LEU A 59 9.86 56.23 22.96
CA LEU A 59 9.83 55.40 24.16
C LEU A 59 8.66 55.80 25.08
N PRO A 60 7.75 54.87 25.45
CA PRO A 60 6.75 55.11 26.48
C PRO A 60 7.22 54.71 27.89
N PRO A 61 6.58 55.27 28.94
CA PRO A 61 7.01 55.25 30.35
C PRO A 61 6.73 53.90 31.09
N PRO A 62 7.15 53.74 32.37
CA PRO A 62 7.39 52.45 33.03
C PRO A 62 6.11 51.70 33.45
N PRO A 63 6.20 50.39 33.76
CA PRO A 63 5.06 49.51 33.85
C PRO A 63 4.26 49.73 35.14
N THR A 64 2.93 49.77 35.05
CA THR A 64 2.04 49.77 36.24
C THR A 64 0.82 48.86 36.05
N ALA A 65 0.79 47.85 36.93
CA ALA A 65 -0.33 47.13 37.56
C ALA A 65 -1.40 46.33 36.75
N ALA A 66 -1.35 45.02 37.01
CA ALA A 66 -2.42 44.16 37.58
C ALA A 66 -3.54 43.59 36.66
N PRO A 67 -4.11 42.42 37.04
CA PRO A 67 -4.57 41.37 36.11
C PRO A 67 -6.04 41.49 35.72
N THR A 68 -6.39 41.01 34.53
CA THR A 68 -7.77 40.67 34.16
C THR A 68 -7.78 39.20 33.75
N GLU A 69 -8.40 38.36 34.59
CA GLU A 69 -8.73 36.98 34.24
C GLU A 69 -9.54 36.96 32.95
N ALA A 70 -8.99 36.32 31.92
CA ALA A 70 -9.78 35.89 30.78
C ALA A 70 -10.73 34.76 31.24
N PRO A 71 -11.99 34.72 30.76
CA PRO A 71 -12.96 33.72 31.16
C PRO A 71 -12.39 32.32 30.96
N ALA A 72 -12.52 31.50 32.00
CA ALA A 72 -12.17 30.10 31.98
C ALA A 72 -12.81 29.44 30.75
N ALA A 73 -11.95 28.94 29.85
CA ALA A 73 -12.40 28.10 28.75
C ALA A 73 -13.21 26.96 29.36
N THR A 74 -14.48 26.85 28.96
CA THR A 74 -15.30 25.67 29.22
C THR A 74 -14.51 24.47 28.72
N ALA A 75 -14.03 23.64 29.65
CA ALA A 75 -13.33 22.42 29.32
C ALA A 75 -14.21 21.63 28.35
N VAL A 76 -13.71 21.38 27.15
CA VAL A 76 -14.32 20.43 26.22
C VAL A 76 -14.44 19.12 26.99
N PRO A 77 -15.62 18.47 27.03
CA PRO A 77 -15.76 17.16 27.67
C PRO A 77 -14.66 16.24 27.14
N PRO A 78 -14.08 15.35 27.97
CA PRO A 78 -13.09 14.41 27.50
C PRO A 78 -13.68 13.66 26.32
N THR A 79 -13.08 13.85 25.14
CA THR A 79 -13.36 13.00 23.99
C THR A 79 -13.04 11.58 24.45
N ASP A 80 -14.06 10.73 24.54
CA ASP A 80 -13.90 9.32 24.86
C ASP A 80 -12.77 8.79 23.97
N THR A 81 -11.65 8.44 24.60
CA THR A 81 -10.53 7.85 23.89
C THR A 81 -11.05 6.51 23.37
N PRO A 82 -11.13 6.31 22.04
CA PRO A 82 -11.68 5.08 21.50
C PRO A 82 -10.88 3.90 22.07
N ALA A 83 -11.59 2.84 22.43
CA ALA A 83 -10.97 1.62 22.93
C ALA A 83 -9.90 1.14 21.93
N PRO A 84 -8.75 0.63 22.42
CA PRO A 84 -7.71 0.11 21.53
C PRO A 84 -8.28 -1.03 20.69
N LEU A 85 -8.02 -0.99 19.39
CA LEU A 85 -8.49 -2.00 18.45
C LEU A 85 -7.81 -3.35 18.78
N PRO A 86 -8.54 -4.47 18.82
CA PRO A 86 -7.93 -5.77 19.06
C PRO A 86 -6.91 -6.08 17.96
N THR A 87 -5.82 -6.75 18.31
CA THR A 87 -4.71 -7.02 17.40
C THR A 87 -4.45 -8.52 17.28
N ALA A 88 -4.14 -8.99 16.08
CA ALA A 88 -3.76 -10.37 15.80
C ALA A 88 -2.29 -10.42 15.39
N VAL A 89 -1.50 -11.15 16.17
CA VAL A 89 -0.14 -11.53 15.79
C VAL A 89 -0.25 -12.75 14.88
N PRO A 90 0.31 -12.70 13.66
CA PRO A 90 0.31 -13.86 12.79
C PRO A 90 1.23 -14.94 13.36
N THR A 91 0.76 -16.16 13.25
CA THR A 91 1.43 -17.37 13.71
C THR A 91 1.86 -18.22 12.52
N LEU A 92 2.86 -19.08 12.70
CA LEU A 92 3.32 -20.00 11.65
C LEU A 92 2.21 -20.96 11.17
N SER A 93 1.17 -21.15 11.98
CA SER A 93 0.00 -21.99 11.70
C SER A 93 -1.15 -21.27 11.01
N ASP A 94 -1.04 -19.97 10.74
CA ASP A 94 -2.13 -19.24 10.11
C ASP A 94 -2.35 -19.74 8.68
N PRO A 95 -3.61 -19.95 8.27
CA PRO A 95 -3.89 -20.44 6.93
C PRO A 95 -3.63 -19.38 5.87
N THR A 96 -3.13 -19.83 4.72
CA THR A 96 -3.04 -19.05 3.49
C THR A 96 -4.24 -19.35 2.60
N VAL A 97 -4.76 -18.32 1.94
CA VAL A 97 -5.79 -18.51 0.91
C VAL A 97 -5.11 -19.15 -0.30
N PRO A 98 -5.65 -20.24 -0.87
CA PRO A 98 -5.01 -20.93 -2.00
C PRO A 98 -5.19 -20.15 -3.31
N GLY A 99 -4.34 -20.46 -4.29
CA GLY A 99 -4.45 -19.91 -5.65
C GLY A 99 -3.70 -18.61 -5.90
N PHE A 100 -2.88 -18.18 -4.94
CA PHE A 100 -2.01 -17.01 -5.07
C PHE A 100 -0.54 -17.42 -5.21
N GLY A 101 0.21 -16.63 -5.97
CA GLY A 101 1.61 -16.91 -6.28
C GLY A 101 2.27 -15.71 -6.93
N THR A 102 2.83 -15.91 -8.12
CA THR A 102 3.52 -14.84 -8.84
C THR A 102 2.58 -14.07 -9.75
N THR A 103 2.54 -12.74 -9.59
CA THR A 103 1.76 -11.80 -10.40
C THR A 103 2.65 -10.62 -10.79
N ASN A 104 2.73 -10.28 -12.09
CA ASN A 104 3.55 -9.17 -12.60
C ASN A 104 5.01 -9.16 -12.08
N GLY A 105 5.59 -10.34 -11.89
CA GLY A 105 6.96 -10.50 -11.41
C GLY A 105 7.15 -10.23 -9.90
N LEU A 106 6.06 -10.14 -9.14
CA LEU A 106 6.04 -10.11 -7.67
C LEU A 106 5.50 -11.45 -7.15
N THR A 107 5.99 -11.90 -6.00
CA THR A 107 5.49 -13.11 -5.33
C THR A 107 4.73 -12.71 -4.08
N GLY A 108 3.52 -13.24 -3.90
CA GLY A 108 2.73 -12.92 -2.72
C GLY A 108 1.67 -13.94 -2.36
N GLU A 109 1.30 -13.93 -1.09
CA GLU A 109 0.33 -14.81 -0.46
C GLU A 109 -0.56 -14.04 0.51
N ILE A 110 -1.83 -14.43 0.56
CA ILE A 110 -2.80 -13.87 1.50
C ILE A 110 -2.85 -14.78 2.72
N ILE A 111 -2.57 -14.22 3.88
CA ILE A 111 -2.56 -14.91 5.17
C ILE A 111 -3.76 -14.42 5.98
N LEU A 112 -4.41 -15.32 6.73
CA LEU A 112 -5.56 -15.02 7.57
C LEU A 112 -5.20 -15.16 9.07
N PRO A 113 -4.68 -14.12 9.73
CA PRO A 113 -4.18 -14.22 11.10
C PRO A 113 -5.24 -14.66 12.11
N GLY A 114 -4.99 -15.76 12.82
CA GLY A 114 -5.91 -16.31 13.82
C GLY A 114 -7.24 -16.82 13.24
N TYR A 115 -7.32 -17.04 11.92
CA TYR A 115 -8.50 -17.63 11.28
C TYR A 115 -8.59 -19.12 11.57
N VAL A 116 -9.79 -19.57 11.93
CA VAL A 116 -10.12 -20.98 12.14
C VAL A 116 -11.40 -21.29 11.37
N GLY A 117 -11.27 -22.08 10.29
CA GLY A 117 -12.39 -22.40 9.44
C GLY A 117 -11.95 -22.98 8.09
N PRO A 118 -12.91 -23.29 7.21
CA PRO A 118 -12.62 -23.66 5.83
C PRO A 118 -12.03 -22.48 5.05
N ILE A 119 -11.07 -22.76 4.16
CA ILE A 119 -10.46 -21.75 3.27
C ILE A 119 -11.12 -21.69 1.88
N ASP A 120 -12.05 -22.61 1.61
CA ASP A 120 -12.80 -22.67 0.36
C ASP A 120 -14.26 -23.10 0.65
N PRO A 121 -15.20 -22.15 0.80
CA PRO A 121 -14.98 -20.70 0.83
C PRO A 121 -14.46 -20.21 2.19
N VAL A 122 -13.76 -19.08 2.21
CA VAL A 122 -13.44 -18.36 3.46
C VAL A 122 -14.73 -17.75 4.03
N VAL A 123 -15.03 -18.05 5.28
CA VAL A 123 -16.22 -17.54 5.99
C VAL A 123 -15.80 -16.83 7.27
N PHE A 124 -16.06 -15.53 7.36
CA PHE A 124 -15.92 -14.74 8.58
C PHE A 124 -17.25 -14.65 9.34
N THR A 125 -17.16 -14.49 10.66
CA THR A 125 -18.31 -14.27 11.53
C THR A 125 -18.25 -12.85 12.10
N ASP A 126 -17.93 -12.71 13.39
CA ASP A 126 -17.91 -11.42 14.08
C ASP A 126 -16.59 -10.66 13.92
N ARG A 127 -15.54 -11.32 13.42
CA ARG A 127 -14.21 -10.72 13.27
C ARG A 127 -13.61 -11.01 11.91
N ILE A 128 -12.87 -10.04 11.40
CA ILE A 128 -12.15 -10.14 10.13
C ILE A 128 -10.78 -9.47 10.22
N VAL A 129 -9.79 -10.16 9.66
CA VAL A 129 -8.44 -9.66 9.41
C VAL A 129 -7.81 -10.53 8.34
N PHE A 130 -7.07 -9.90 7.44
CA PHE A 130 -6.18 -10.59 6.51
C PHE A 130 -4.97 -9.71 6.25
N ARG A 131 -3.88 -10.33 5.81
CA ARG A 131 -2.67 -9.61 5.39
C ARG A 131 -2.16 -10.16 4.08
N LEU A 132 -1.53 -9.29 3.30
CA LEU A 132 -0.71 -9.69 2.17
C LEU A 132 0.74 -9.77 2.63
N ALA A 133 1.39 -10.91 2.44
CA ALA A 133 2.84 -11.00 2.40
C ALA A 133 3.26 -10.97 0.93
N VAL A 134 4.08 -10.00 0.53
CA VAL A 134 4.46 -9.80 -0.88
C VAL A 134 5.86 -9.23 -0.99
N PHE A 135 6.59 -9.68 -2.00
CA PHE A 135 7.95 -9.21 -2.26
C PHE A 135 8.30 -9.27 -3.74
N ASP A 136 9.28 -8.45 -4.13
CA ASP A 136 9.96 -8.53 -5.40
C ASP A 136 11.17 -9.48 -5.30
N PRO A 137 11.16 -10.65 -5.97
CA PRO A 137 12.26 -11.60 -5.91
C PRO A 137 13.59 -11.05 -6.44
N ASP A 138 13.58 -10.00 -7.28
CA ASP A 138 14.79 -9.35 -7.80
C ASP A 138 15.44 -8.42 -6.75
N ALA A 139 14.67 -7.97 -5.76
CA ALA A 139 15.15 -7.09 -4.68
C ALA A 139 15.44 -7.85 -3.37
N GLY A 140 14.75 -8.97 -3.13
CA GLY A 140 14.97 -9.81 -1.96
C GLY A 140 13.83 -10.81 -1.72
N GLN A 141 14.09 -11.83 -0.90
CA GLN A 141 13.10 -12.86 -0.54
C GLN A 141 12.56 -12.66 0.88
N PHE A 142 12.17 -11.42 1.19
CA PHE A 142 11.58 -11.06 2.48
C PHE A 142 10.37 -10.15 2.24
N ASP A 143 9.36 -10.25 3.11
CA ASP A 143 8.13 -9.48 2.98
C ASP A 143 8.41 -7.96 2.91
N GLY A 144 7.83 -7.31 1.90
CA GLY A 144 8.01 -5.90 1.59
C GLY A 144 9.24 -5.54 0.73
N ALA A 145 10.05 -6.50 0.26
CA ALA A 145 11.19 -6.18 -0.60
C ALA A 145 10.76 -5.45 -1.89
N ASN A 146 11.24 -4.21 -2.08
CA ASN A 146 10.88 -3.29 -3.17
C ASN A 146 9.38 -2.97 -3.29
N ILE A 147 8.64 -3.07 -2.19
CA ILE A 147 7.21 -2.70 -2.16
C ILE A 147 7.08 -1.32 -1.52
N ALA A 148 6.40 -0.39 -2.20
CA ALA A 148 6.15 0.96 -1.70
C ALA A 148 4.84 1.05 -0.92
N ARG A 149 3.78 0.46 -1.48
CA ARG A 149 2.43 0.57 -0.94
C ARG A 149 1.61 -0.63 -1.36
N VAL A 150 0.70 -1.03 -0.47
CA VAL A 150 -0.42 -1.90 -0.81
C VAL A 150 -1.71 -1.17 -0.47
N ASP A 151 -2.58 -1.00 -1.46
CA ASP A 151 -3.93 -0.49 -1.26
C ASP A 151 -4.88 -1.66 -1.07
N VAL A 152 -5.40 -1.81 0.14
CA VAL A 152 -6.40 -2.82 0.47
C VAL A 152 -7.79 -2.22 0.31
N SER A 153 -8.70 -2.92 -0.37
CA SER A 153 -10.12 -2.58 -0.42
C SER A 153 -11.00 -3.80 -0.16
N ILE A 154 -12.19 -3.55 0.38
CA ILE A 154 -13.24 -4.55 0.52
C ILE A 154 -14.49 -4.01 -0.15
N ASP A 155 -15.02 -4.80 -1.09
CA ASP A 155 -16.29 -4.55 -1.76
C ASP A 155 -17.36 -5.49 -1.18
N ASP A 156 -18.56 -4.96 -0.99
CA ASP A 156 -19.74 -5.73 -0.61
C ASP A 156 -20.30 -6.57 -1.79
N PRO A 157 -21.26 -7.47 -1.54
CA PRO A 157 -21.85 -8.29 -2.61
C PRO A 157 -22.58 -7.50 -3.71
N LEU A 158 -22.87 -6.23 -3.49
CA LEU A 158 -23.48 -5.32 -4.47
C LEU A 158 -22.42 -4.58 -5.29
N GLY A 159 -21.13 -4.75 -4.97
CA GLY A 159 -20.00 -4.10 -5.61
C GLY A 159 -19.67 -2.72 -5.05
N ASN A 160 -20.22 -2.32 -3.90
CA ASN A 160 -19.86 -1.07 -3.25
C ASN A 160 -18.62 -1.27 -2.36
N THR A 161 -17.64 -0.38 -2.47
CA THR A 161 -16.49 -0.38 -1.56
C THR A 161 -16.91 0.07 -0.16
N VAL A 162 -16.82 -0.84 0.80
CA VAL A 162 -17.18 -0.63 2.20
C VAL A 162 -15.96 -0.36 3.08
N HIS A 163 -14.76 -0.63 2.59
CA HIS A 163 -13.52 -0.36 3.31
C HIS A 163 -12.35 -0.12 2.37
N VAL A 164 -11.45 0.79 2.75
CA VAL A 164 -10.18 1.06 2.08
C VAL A 164 -9.11 1.30 3.14
N GLN A 165 -7.94 0.69 2.96
CA GLN A 165 -6.80 0.80 3.85
C GLN A 165 -5.49 0.86 3.05
N PRO A 166 -4.85 2.03 2.92
CA PRO A 166 -3.51 2.14 2.35
C PRO A 166 -2.45 1.72 3.37
N GLU A 167 -1.58 0.79 3.00
CA GLU A 167 -0.51 0.26 3.85
C GLU A 167 0.86 0.55 3.22
N GLN A 168 1.76 1.17 3.97
CA GLN A 168 3.12 1.50 3.51
C GLN A 168 4.22 0.72 4.25
N ASN A 169 3.85 0.06 5.35
CA ASN A 169 4.77 -0.75 6.14
C ASN A 169 4.53 -2.22 5.80
N SER A 170 5.61 -3.00 5.72
CA SER A 170 5.50 -4.44 5.50
C SER A 170 4.66 -5.10 6.60
N TRP A 171 4.03 -6.22 6.22
CA TRP A 171 2.80 -6.73 6.82
C TRP A 171 1.61 -5.84 6.49
N TYR A 172 1.20 -5.89 5.23
CA TYR A 172 0.11 -5.08 4.69
C TYR A 172 -1.24 -5.60 5.20
N CYS A 173 -1.73 -5.01 6.29
CA CYS A 173 -2.88 -5.48 7.04
C CYS A 173 -4.18 -4.83 6.56
N SER A 174 -5.26 -5.60 6.51
CA SER A 174 -6.56 -5.11 6.04
C SER A 174 -7.14 -3.95 6.84
N PHE A 175 -6.79 -3.80 8.12
CA PHE A 175 -7.26 -2.70 9.00
C PHE A 175 -6.09 -1.95 9.68
N GLY A 176 -4.90 -2.00 9.08
CA GLY A 176 -3.69 -1.40 9.63
C GLY A 176 -3.05 -2.19 10.78
N GLY A 177 -2.19 -1.53 11.54
CA GLY A 177 -1.38 -2.13 12.61
C GLY A 177 0.07 -2.39 12.17
N GLY A 178 0.25 -3.11 11.05
CA GLY A 178 1.56 -3.49 10.53
C GLY A 178 2.30 -4.47 11.45
N ALA A 179 3.58 -4.75 11.17
CA ALA A 179 4.38 -5.60 12.04
C ALA A 179 4.51 -5.01 13.47
N PRO A 180 4.38 -5.82 14.55
CA PRO A 180 4.26 -7.28 14.58
C PRO A 180 2.81 -7.79 14.73
N ALA A 181 1.78 -6.97 14.49
CA ALA A 181 0.41 -7.39 14.71
C ALA A 181 -0.59 -6.58 13.87
N CYS A 182 -1.46 -7.29 13.13
CA CYS A 182 -2.53 -6.65 12.37
C CYS A 182 -3.71 -6.30 13.25
N ASN A 183 -4.25 -5.11 13.07
CA ASN A 183 -5.52 -4.73 13.65
C ASN A 183 -6.64 -5.63 13.15
N VAL A 184 -7.50 -6.05 14.07
CA VAL A 184 -8.65 -6.92 13.80
C VAL A 184 -9.90 -6.06 13.86
N TRP A 185 -10.72 -6.15 12.82
CA TRP A 185 -12.03 -5.54 12.87
C TRP A 185 -13.02 -6.51 13.51
N VAL A 186 -13.63 -6.10 14.63
CA VAL A 186 -14.64 -6.89 15.35
C VAL A 186 -15.97 -6.19 15.25
N PHE A 187 -16.88 -6.72 14.44
CA PHE A 187 -18.14 -6.08 14.09
C PHE A 187 -19.02 -5.79 15.31
N SER A 188 -19.08 -6.69 16.30
CA SER A 188 -19.82 -6.47 17.54
C SER A 188 -19.33 -5.26 18.35
N GLN A 189 -18.06 -4.88 18.22
CA GLN A 189 -17.48 -3.69 18.87
C GLN A 189 -17.76 -2.40 18.10
N HIS A 190 -18.20 -2.52 16.84
CA HIS A 190 -18.43 -1.40 15.93
C HIS A 190 -19.88 -1.36 15.44
N ASN A 191 -20.85 -1.67 16.31
CA ASN A 191 -22.28 -1.63 15.98
C ASN A 191 -22.68 -2.40 14.71
N LYS A 192 -21.95 -3.50 14.41
CA LYS A 192 -22.13 -4.30 13.19
C LYS A 192 -21.95 -3.49 11.89
N GLN A 193 -21.00 -2.54 11.89
CA GLN A 193 -20.70 -1.69 10.75
C GLN A 193 -19.25 -1.89 10.28
N TRP A 194 -19.02 -1.54 9.02
CA TRP A 194 -17.70 -1.32 8.44
C TRP A 194 -17.09 0.00 8.95
N PRO A 195 -15.77 0.21 8.78
CA PRO A 195 -15.11 1.45 9.22
C PRO A 195 -15.71 2.74 8.64
N ASN A 196 -16.32 2.67 7.46
CA ASN A 196 -17.00 3.80 6.84
C ASN A 196 -18.43 4.06 7.39
N GLY A 197 -18.90 3.26 8.35
CA GLY A 197 -20.24 3.32 8.94
C GLY A 197 -21.32 2.52 8.20
N THR A 198 -21.01 1.92 7.04
CA THR A 198 -21.94 1.07 6.31
C THR A 198 -22.28 -0.17 7.14
N PRO A 199 -23.57 -0.50 7.35
CA PRO A 199 -23.96 -1.74 8.03
C PRO A 199 -23.43 -2.97 7.30
N VAL A 200 -22.98 -3.95 8.08
CA VAL A 200 -22.62 -5.27 7.56
C VAL A 200 -23.88 -6.04 7.23
N CYS A 201 -23.85 -6.81 6.14
CA CYS A 201 -24.91 -7.73 5.78
C CYS A 201 -24.37 -9.17 5.72
N ALA A 202 -25.23 -10.14 6.03
CA ALA A 202 -24.93 -11.54 5.86
C ALA A 202 -25.02 -11.90 4.38
N GLY A 203 -24.00 -12.57 3.87
CA GLY A 203 -23.97 -12.96 2.48
C GLY A 203 -22.62 -13.48 2.01
N GLN A 204 -22.66 -14.14 0.85
CA GLN A 204 -21.49 -14.41 0.04
C GLN A 204 -21.28 -13.26 -0.96
N GLY A 205 -20.11 -13.22 -1.59
CA GLY A 205 -19.83 -12.27 -2.68
C GLY A 205 -19.09 -11.02 -2.23
N TYR A 206 -18.68 -10.94 -0.96
CA TYR A 206 -17.68 -9.97 -0.56
C TYR A 206 -16.37 -10.26 -1.27
N GLN A 207 -15.67 -9.20 -1.65
CA GLN A 207 -14.37 -9.31 -2.30
C GLN A 207 -13.35 -8.42 -1.62
N ALA A 208 -12.22 -9.01 -1.24
CA ALA A 208 -11.04 -8.26 -0.87
C ALA A 208 -10.14 -8.09 -2.10
N ASN A 209 -9.57 -6.90 -2.28
CA ASN A 209 -8.60 -6.59 -3.32
C ASN A 209 -7.39 -5.90 -2.68
N MET A 210 -6.19 -6.36 -3.03
CA MET A 210 -4.93 -5.78 -2.57
C MET A 210 -4.10 -5.44 -3.79
N ILE A 211 -3.97 -4.14 -4.08
CA ILE A 211 -3.19 -3.62 -5.21
C ILE A 211 -1.81 -3.20 -4.70
N VAL A 212 -0.76 -3.72 -5.33
CA VAL A 212 0.63 -3.55 -4.89
C VAL A 212 1.37 -2.65 -5.87
N THR A 213 1.98 -1.59 -5.33
CA THR A 213 2.87 -0.69 -6.07
C THR A 213 4.31 -0.84 -5.58
N THR A 214 5.25 -0.96 -6.52
CA THR A 214 6.69 -1.09 -6.22
C THR A 214 7.37 0.27 -5.99
N GLN A 215 8.45 0.31 -5.21
CA GLN A 215 9.14 1.58 -4.88
C GLN A 215 9.74 2.27 -6.11
N ASN A 216 10.32 1.49 -7.00
CA ASN A 216 11.06 2.03 -8.14
C ASN A 216 10.20 2.14 -9.42
N GLY A 217 8.92 1.73 -9.36
CA GLY A 217 8.02 1.73 -10.54
C GLY A 217 8.46 0.79 -11.67
N ASN A 218 9.46 -0.06 -11.44
CA ASN A 218 10.05 -0.94 -12.45
C ASN A 218 9.13 -2.12 -12.85
N LYS A 219 8.07 -2.36 -12.06
CA LYS A 219 7.06 -3.37 -12.35
C LYS A 219 5.67 -2.73 -12.36
N THR A 220 4.81 -3.22 -13.22
CA THR A 220 3.38 -2.88 -13.25
C THR A 220 2.72 -3.30 -11.94
N ASP A 221 1.73 -2.53 -11.48
CA ASP A 221 0.96 -2.86 -10.28
C ASP A 221 0.41 -4.29 -10.36
N ALA A 222 0.54 -5.04 -9.27
CA ALA A 222 0.02 -6.40 -9.14
C ALA A 222 -1.20 -6.41 -8.21
N SER A 223 -2.08 -7.39 -8.39
CA SER A 223 -3.31 -7.50 -7.58
C SER A 223 -3.51 -8.90 -7.07
N TRP A 224 -3.87 -9.00 -5.79
CA TRP A 224 -4.34 -10.22 -5.14
C TRP A 224 -5.77 -10.02 -4.68
N ARG A 225 -6.66 -10.92 -5.09
CA ARG A 225 -8.11 -10.82 -4.84
C ARG A 225 -8.66 -12.14 -4.37
N PHE A 226 -9.46 -12.13 -3.32
CA PHE A 226 -10.20 -13.32 -2.89
C PHE A 226 -11.61 -12.96 -2.48
N ASN A 227 -12.52 -13.92 -2.65
CA ASN A 227 -13.89 -13.79 -2.22
C ASN A 227 -14.06 -14.43 -0.84
N PHE A 228 -14.96 -13.87 -0.04
CA PHE A 228 -15.32 -14.44 1.24
C PHE A 228 -16.82 -14.25 1.51
N ALA A 229 -17.29 -14.88 2.58
CA ALA A 229 -18.64 -14.70 3.11
C ALA A 229 -18.59 -14.13 4.51
N ILE A 230 -19.62 -13.37 4.87
CA ILE A 230 -19.91 -12.99 6.25
C ILE A 230 -21.20 -13.71 6.66
N VAL A 231 -21.15 -14.41 7.80
CA VAL A 231 -22.32 -15.08 8.39
C VAL A 231 -22.50 -14.66 9.84
N GLY A 232 -23.72 -14.78 10.35
CA GLY A 232 -24.07 -14.40 11.72
C GLY A 232 -25.42 -13.70 11.78
N ASP A 233 -25.64 -12.99 12.86
CA ASP A 233 -26.85 -12.18 13.09
C ASP A 233 -26.71 -10.81 12.39
N TYR A 234 -26.68 -10.83 11.05
CA TYR A 234 -26.67 -9.64 10.19
C TYR A 234 -27.86 -9.68 9.23
N PRO A 235 -28.42 -8.53 8.82
CA PRO A 235 -29.44 -8.50 7.78
C PRO A 235 -28.87 -9.05 6.47
N PRO A 236 -29.65 -9.68 5.57
CA PRO A 236 -29.14 -10.13 4.28
C PRO A 236 -28.76 -8.93 3.40
N CYS A 237 -27.83 -9.14 2.46
CA CYS A 237 -27.49 -8.13 1.46
C CYS A 237 -28.65 -7.99 0.45
N PHE A 238 -29.14 -6.78 0.23
CA PHE A 238 -30.30 -6.47 -0.63
C PHE A 238 -29.92 -5.66 -1.85
#